data_AF-A0AAE1H7Z2-F1
#
_entry.id   AF-A0AAE1H7Z2-F1
#
_cell.length_a   1.000
_cell.length_b   1.000
_cell.length_c   1.000
_cell.angle_alpha   90.00
_cell.angle_beta   90.00
_cell.angle_gamma   90.00
#
_symmetry.space_group_name_H-M   'P 1'
#
loop_
_entity.id
_entity.type
_entity.pdbx_description
1 polymer ?
#
loop_
_entity_poly.entity_id
_entity_poly.type
_entity_poly.pdbx_seq_one_letter_code
_entity_poly.pdbx_strand_id
1 'polypeptide(L)'
;MNPCQTITAMIMKMTPLKKMKKIPIMTNAVGSDQIVSILSRSTISNQPINEFNDGSYIVQAFPCFFPKGNGNIKINRGKMESALNYFEHLMRYKDDRFAQHNRFRYFTLNRYMRWSALRNGNLFIRTRPEFDNMTLTQLKEELERYPILIKKNHVQEFVFLWEGKELLSMVEQIGLPTLFCTFSAADLPRPQLFKLLAPGEDFTTMSKFRKRQLVKNNPLIVDTFFLKRVETFMAEVVTKKYKEKGYWFRIEYQH
;
A
#
# COMPACT_ATOMS: atom_id res chain seq x y z
N MET A 1 3.29 18.39 -17.10
CA MET A 1 3.92 18.65 -15.79
C MET A 1 4.40 17.33 -15.23
N ASN A 2 5.57 17.28 -14.58
CA ASN A 2 5.99 16.08 -13.88
C ASN A 2 5.36 16.12 -12.48
N PRO A 3 4.80 15.01 -11.97
CA PRO A 3 4.38 14.97 -10.58
C PRO A 3 5.62 15.14 -9.70
N CYS A 4 5.65 16.21 -8.90
CA CYS A 4 6.65 16.39 -7.86
C CYS A 4 6.14 15.62 -6.64
N GLN A 5 6.92 14.68 -6.12
CA GLN A 5 6.56 13.99 -4.89
C GLN A 5 6.88 14.89 -3.69
N THR A 6 5.92 15.04 -2.79
CA THR A 6 6.06 15.85 -1.57
C THR A 6 5.72 14.97 -0.37
N ILE A 7 6.71 14.68 0.47
CA ILE A 7 6.50 13.99 1.75
C ILE A 7 6.39 15.05 2.84
N THR A 8 5.26 15.10 3.53
CA THR A 8 5.05 15.98 4.69
C THR A 8 5.32 15.17 5.96
N ALA A 9 6.31 15.59 6.77
CA ALA A 9 6.73 14.86 7.96
C ALA A 9 6.60 15.70 9.24
N MET A 10 5.91 15.17 10.25
CA MET A 10 5.74 15.80 11.55
C MET A 10 6.56 15.07 12.62
N ILE A 11 7.48 15.80 13.26
CA ILE A 11 8.50 15.28 14.16
C ILE A 11 8.18 15.72 15.59
N MET A 12 8.16 14.78 16.54
CA MET A 12 7.72 15.04 17.92
C MET A 12 8.81 14.70 18.93
N LYS A 13 9.09 15.63 19.88
CA LYS A 13 10.05 15.44 20.98
C LYS A 13 9.36 15.47 22.32
N MET A 14 9.68 14.51 23.20
CA MET A 14 9.39 14.63 24.63
C MET A 14 10.39 13.92 25.57
N THR A 15 10.49 14.50 26.76
CA THR A 15 11.14 14.04 28.00
C THR A 15 10.55 12.72 28.54
N PRO A 16 11.29 11.97 29.38
CA PRO A 16 11.14 10.52 29.43
C PRO A 16 10.15 10.03 30.50
N LEU A 17 9.18 9.18 30.12
CA LEU A 17 8.58 8.18 31.01
C LEU A 17 8.39 6.80 30.34
N LYS A 18 8.05 5.82 31.18
CA LYS A 18 8.52 4.41 31.26
C LYS A 18 8.02 3.41 30.19
N LYS A 19 8.82 2.35 30.00
CA LYS A 19 8.64 1.20 29.09
C LYS A 19 7.31 0.45 29.31
N MET A 20 6.68 0.01 28.21
CA MET A 20 5.55 -0.95 28.22
C MET A 20 5.90 -2.29 27.54
N LYS A 21 5.25 -3.35 28.02
CA LYS A 21 5.52 -4.79 27.79
C LYS A 21 4.97 -5.29 26.45
N LYS A 22 5.64 -6.31 25.88
CA LYS A 22 5.20 -7.07 24.68
C LYS A 22 4.02 -7.99 24.99
N ILE A 23 3.11 -8.14 24.02
CA ILE A 23 1.98 -9.09 24.03
C ILE A 23 2.30 -10.21 23.01
N PRO A 24 2.04 -11.50 23.31
CA PRO A 24 2.41 -12.62 22.45
C PRO A 24 1.37 -12.90 21.34
N ILE A 25 1.85 -13.42 20.21
CA ILE A 25 1.07 -13.84 19.05
C ILE A 25 0.86 -15.35 19.13
N MET A 26 -0.40 -15.82 19.10
CA MET A 26 -0.73 -17.25 19.03
C MET A 26 -0.77 -17.72 17.57
N THR A 27 -0.09 -18.84 17.32
CA THR A 27 -0.10 -19.60 16.06
C THR A 27 -1.09 -20.75 16.16
N ASN A 28 -1.95 -20.95 15.16
CA ASN A 28 -2.67 -22.22 14.96
C ASN A 28 -2.49 -22.71 13.52
N ALA A 29 -2.02 -23.96 13.40
CA ALA A 29 -2.14 -24.86 12.24
C ALA A 29 -3.53 -25.57 12.29
N VAL A 30 -4.09 -26.36 11.37
CA VAL A 30 -3.72 -27.15 10.18
C VAL A 30 -4.99 -27.21 9.31
N GLY A 31 -4.87 -27.41 7.99
CA GLY A 31 -5.96 -27.93 7.16
C GLY A 31 -5.53 -28.08 5.70
N SER A 32 -5.12 -29.28 5.32
CA SER A 32 -4.72 -29.68 3.97
C SER A 32 -5.93 -29.99 3.11
N ASP A 33 -6.06 -29.36 1.94
CA ASP A 33 -6.87 -29.89 0.84
C ASP A 33 -6.16 -29.71 -0.52
N GLN A 34 -6.42 -30.68 -1.38
CA GLN A 34 -5.58 -31.17 -2.47
C GLN A 34 -5.51 -30.23 -3.69
N ILE A 35 -4.31 -30.15 -4.30
CA ILE A 35 -4.05 -29.38 -5.52
C ILE A 35 -4.27 -30.30 -6.73
N VAL A 36 -5.36 -30.09 -7.48
CA VAL A 36 -5.48 -30.61 -8.84
C VAL A 36 -4.84 -29.60 -9.78
N SER A 37 -3.62 -29.90 -10.22
CA SER A 37 -2.92 -29.17 -11.28
C SER A 37 -3.35 -29.70 -12.64
N ILE A 38 -4.34 -29.07 -13.27
CA ILE A 38 -4.59 -29.23 -14.70
C ILE A 38 -4.69 -27.83 -15.29
N LEU A 39 -3.86 -27.57 -16.31
CA LEU A 39 -3.89 -26.37 -17.15
C LEU A 39 -5.25 -26.28 -17.87
N SER A 40 -6.28 -25.75 -17.21
CA SER A 40 -7.44 -25.26 -17.92
C SER A 40 -7.05 -23.94 -18.56
N ARG A 41 -6.81 -23.96 -19.89
CA ARG A 41 -6.85 -22.77 -20.75
C ARG A 41 -7.99 -21.88 -20.26
N SER A 42 -7.78 -20.57 -20.16
CA SER A 42 -8.80 -19.62 -19.68
C SER A 42 -10.10 -19.82 -20.45
N THR A 43 -11.04 -20.54 -19.86
CA THR A 43 -12.36 -20.76 -20.42
C THR A 43 -13.11 -19.46 -20.23
N ILE A 44 -13.47 -18.81 -21.34
CA ILE A 44 -14.30 -17.61 -21.31
C ILE A 44 -15.68 -18.07 -20.82
N SER A 45 -15.91 -17.93 -19.52
CA SER A 45 -17.21 -18.14 -18.90
C SER A 45 -17.96 -16.82 -18.92
N ASN A 46 -19.26 -16.87 -19.22
CA ASN A 46 -20.12 -15.69 -19.15
C ASN A 46 -20.54 -15.36 -17.70
N GLN A 47 -20.10 -16.17 -16.72
CA GLN A 47 -20.38 -15.96 -15.30
C GLN A 47 -19.32 -15.04 -14.68
N PRO A 48 -19.71 -14.01 -13.91
CA PRO A 48 -18.77 -13.14 -13.23
C PRO A 48 -17.97 -13.92 -12.18
N ILE A 49 -16.65 -13.78 -12.21
CA ILE A 49 -15.77 -14.44 -11.25
C ILE A 49 -15.80 -13.69 -9.92
N ASN A 50 -16.04 -14.40 -8.83
CA ASN A 50 -15.92 -13.83 -7.50
C ASN A 50 -14.44 -13.73 -7.09
N GLU A 51 -13.93 -12.51 -7.14
CA GLU A 51 -12.54 -12.19 -6.82
C GLU A 51 -12.13 -12.55 -5.37
N PHE A 52 -13.06 -12.67 -4.41
CA PHE A 52 -12.74 -13.03 -3.01
C PHE A 52 -12.66 -14.53 -2.77
N ASN A 53 -13.36 -15.32 -3.58
CA ASN A 53 -13.43 -16.77 -3.43
C ASN A 53 -12.43 -17.46 -4.35
N ASP A 54 -12.32 -17.00 -5.59
CA ASP A 54 -11.38 -17.52 -6.55
C ASP A 54 -10.09 -16.68 -6.53
N GLY A 55 -8.94 -17.32 -6.36
CA GLY A 55 -7.64 -16.65 -6.49
C GLY A 55 -7.07 -16.69 -7.90
N SER A 56 -7.54 -17.62 -8.73
CA SER A 56 -7.00 -17.90 -10.06
C SER A 56 -7.30 -16.79 -11.07
N TYR A 57 -8.26 -15.92 -10.77
CA TYR A 57 -8.66 -14.79 -11.63
C TYR A 57 -7.49 -13.86 -11.99
N ILE A 58 -6.49 -13.67 -11.11
CA ILE A 58 -5.31 -12.82 -11.41
C ILE A 58 -4.47 -13.45 -12.52
N VAL A 59 -4.26 -14.76 -12.42
CA VAL A 59 -3.51 -15.55 -13.40
C VAL A 59 -4.25 -15.58 -14.74
N GLN A 60 -5.59 -15.70 -14.70
CA GLN A 60 -6.43 -15.67 -15.89
C GLN A 60 -6.50 -14.29 -16.55
N ALA A 61 -6.49 -13.20 -15.77
CA ALA A 61 -6.54 -11.84 -16.26
C ALA A 61 -5.21 -11.37 -16.88
N PHE A 62 -4.08 -11.88 -16.38
CA PHE A 62 -2.74 -11.54 -16.85
C PHE A 62 -1.90 -12.78 -17.18
N PRO A 63 -2.32 -13.62 -18.14
CA PRO A 63 -1.64 -14.88 -18.44
C PRO A 63 -0.21 -14.66 -18.92
N CYS A 64 0.08 -13.52 -19.54
CA CYS A 64 1.43 -13.12 -19.96
C CYS A 64 2.43 -13.01 -18.80
N PHE A 65 1.98 -12.75 -17.57
CA PHE A 65 2.85 -12.70 -16.39
C PHE A 65 3.02 -14.04 -15.69
N PHE A 66 2.12 -14.98 -15.96
CA PHE A 66 2.08 -16.28 -15.30
C PHE A 66 2.07 -17.41 -16.35
N PRO A 67 3.17 -17.63 -17.10
CA PRO A 67 3.20 -18.62 -18.19
C PRO A 67 2.89 -20.05 -17.74
N LYS A 68 3.21 -20.39 -16.49
CA LYS A 68 2.96 -21.71 -15.88
C LYS A 68 1.61 -21.80 -15.16
N GLY A 69 0.81 -20.74 -15.15
CA GLY A 69 -0.42 -20.66 -14.33
C GLY A 69 -0.18 -20.57 -12.82
N ASN A 70 1.08 -20.55 -12.39
CA ASN A 70 1.49 -20.49 -11.00
C ASN A 70 1.63 -19.03 -10.56
N GLY A 71 1.42 -18.78 -9.26
CA GLY A 71 1.62 -17.44 -8.69
C GLY A 71 0.38 -16.83 -8.07
N ASN A 72 -0.76 -17.52 -8.07
CA ASN A 72 -1.99 -17.08 -7.41
C ASN A 72 -1.80 -16.81 -5.89
N ILE A 73 -2.52 -15.80 -5.39
CA ILE A 73 -2.55 -15.35 -3.99
C ILE A 73 -3.04 -16.44 -3.01
N LYS A 74 -3.94 -17.33 -3.46
CA LYS A 74 -4.53 -18.40 -2.63
C LYS A 74 -3.77 -19.73 -2.69
N ILE A 75 -2.62 -19.78 -3.37
CA ILE A 75 -1.80 -21.00 -3.39
C ILE A 75 -1.27 -21.25 -1.98
N ASN A 76 -1.36 -22.50 -1.53
CA ASN A 76 -0.95 -22.91 -0.19
C ASN A 76 0.59 -22.81 -0.03
N ARG A 77 1.08 -21.63 0.35
CA ARG A 77 2.52 -21.33 0.56
C ARG A 77 2.95 -21.46 2.03
N GLY A 78 2.12 -22.07 2.89
CA GLY A 78 2.39 -22.20 4.33
C GLY A 78 2.20 -20.90 5.15
N LYS A 79 2.38 -19.72 4.54
CA LYS A 79 1.93 -18.43 5.09
C LYS A 79 0.98 -17.75 4.10
N MET A 80 -0.23 -17.45 4.56
CA MET A 80 -1.15 -16.62 3.79
C MET A 80 -0.62 -15.18 3.78
N GLU A 81 -0.14 -14.72 2.63
CA GLU A 81 0.25 -13.32 2.49
C GLU A 81 -1.00 -12.43 2.46
N SER A 82 -0.95 -11.29 3.15
CA SER A 82 -1.92 -10.22 2.92
C SER A 82 -1.92 -9.87 1.43
N ALA A 83 -3.08 -9.53 0.86
CA ALA A 83 -3.12 -9.10 -0.54
C ALA A 83 -2.19 -7.93 -0.82
N LEU A 84 -2.00 -7.04 0.15
CA LEU A 84 -1.03 -5.96 0.02
C LEU A 84 0.39 -6.51 -0.20
N ASN A 85 0.83 -7.44 0.63
CA ASN A 85 2.17 -8.05 0.53
C ASN A 85 2.33 -8.83 -0.78
N TYR A 86 1.28 -9.54 -1.21
CA TYR A 86 1.26 -10.25 -2.47
C TYR A 86 1.46 -9.31 -3.67
N PHE A 87 0.68 -8.23 -3.73
CA PHE A 87 0.78 -7.26 -4.81
C PHE A 87 2.07 -6.45 -4.75
N GLU A 88 2.55 -6.11 -3.55
CA GLU A 88 3.84 -5.46 -3.37
C GLU A 88 4.97 -6.36 -3.88
N HIS A 89 4.94 -7.65 -3.56
CA HIS A 89 5.90 -8.62 -4.06
C HIS A 89 5.91 -8.69 -5.60
N LEU A 90 4.73 -8.71 -6.23
CA LEU A 90 4.64 -8.68 -7.69
C LEU A 90 5.15 -7.37 -8.28
N MET A 91 4.83 -6.23 -7.66
CA MET A 91 5.32 -4.92 -8.10
C MET A 91 6.84 -4.78 -7.94
N ARG A 92 7.45 -5.46 -6.97
CA ARG A 92 8.91 -5.50 -6.76
C ARG A 92 9.58 -6.72 -7.41
N TYR A 93 8.89 -7.40 -8.33
CA TYR A 93 9.43 -8.60 -8.95
C TYR A 93 10.66 -8.27 -9.81
N LYS A 94 11.62 -9.21 -9.86
CA LYS A 94 12.97 -9.04 -10.40
C LYS A 94 13.10 -8.45 -11.81
N ASP A 95 12.08 -8.61 -12.66
CA ASP A 95 12.12 -8.24 -14.08
C ASP A 95 11.21 -7.04 -14.42
N ASP A 96 10.77 -6.29 -13.39
CA ASP A 96 9.93 -5.09 -13.47
C ASP A 96 8.66 -5.20 -14.33
N ARG A 97 8.33 -6.37 -14.89
CA ARG A 97 7.25 -6.52 -15.89
C ARG A 97 5.88 -6.13 -15.35
N PHE A 98 5.64 -6.43 -14.08
CA PHE A 98 4.43 -6.02 -13.37
C PHE A 98 4.42 -4.52 -13.12
N ALA A 99 5.56 -4.00 -12.64
CA ALA A 99 5.73 -2.58 -12.38
C ALA A 99 5.66 -1.77 -13.66
N GLN A 100 6.06 -2.25 -14.84
CA GLN A 100 6.00 -1.51 -16.11
C GLN A 100 4.62 -1.55 -16.77
N HIS A 101 3.79 -2.54 -16.46
CA HIS A 101 2.52 -2.71 -17.15
C HIS A 101 1.43 -1.82 -16.58
N ASN A 102 1.07 -0.77 -17.32
CA ASN A 102 0.08 0.24 -16.92
C ASN A 102 -1.22 -0.37 -16.36
N ARG A 103 -1.83 -1.34 -17.07
CA ARG A 103 -3.09 -1.95 -16.61
C ARG A 103 -2.94 -2.75 -15.32
N PHE A 104 -1.76 -3.33 -15.09
CA PHE A 104 -1.51 -4.12 -13.88
C PHE A 104 -1.39 -3.22 -12.64
N ARG A 105 -0.80 -2.04 -12.79
CA ARG A 105 -0.75 -1.00 -11.73
C ARG A 105 -2.16 -0.62 -11.28
N TYR A 106 -3.01 -0.23 -12.23
CA TYR A 106 -4.39 0.17 -11.92
C TYR A 106 -5.24 -0.98 -11.42
N PHE A 107 -5.05 -2.19 -11.97
CA PHE A 107 -5.71 -3.39 -11.47
C PHE A 107 -5.39 -3.64 -9.99
N THR A 108 -4.10 -3.57 -9.64
CA THR A 108 -3.60 -3.73 -8.27
C THR A 108 -4.17 -2.66 -7.34
N LEU A 109 -4.15 -1.39 -7.77
CA LEU A 109 -4.69 -0.27 -7.00
C LEU A 109 -6.20 -0.44 -6.75
N ASN A 110 -6.97 -0.71 -7.81
CA ASN A 110 -8.42 -0.91 -7.72
C ASN A 110 -8.77 -2.08 -6.80
N ARG A 111 -7.99 -3.16 -6.89
CA ARG A 111 -8.15 -4.33 -6.03
C ARG A 111 -7.86 -4.01 -4.57
N TYR A 112 -6.76 -3.32 -4.29
CA TYR A 112 -6.43 -2.84 -2.95
C TYR A 112 -7.55 -1.97 -2.37
N MET A 113 -8.07 -1.02 -3.16
CA MET A 113 -9.18 -0.16 -2.74
C MET A 113 -10.45 -0.96 -2.40
N ARG A 114 -10.82 -1.96 -3.22
CA ARG A 114 -11.97 -2.85 -2.93
C ARG A 114 -11.77 -3.67 -1.66
N TRP A 115 -10.57 -4.19 -1.43
CA TRP A 115 -10.25 -4.96 -0.21
C TRP A 115 -10.27 -4.09 1.03
N SER A 116 -9.68 -2.91 0.94
CA SER A 116 -9.73 -1.91 2.00
C SER A 116 -11.16 -1.52 2.33
N ALA A 117 -12.00 -1.27 1.31
CA ALA A 117 -13.41 -0.95 1.50
C ALA A 117 -14.17 -2.07 2.24
N LEU A 118 -13.95 -3.34 1.89
CA LEU A 118 -14.56 -4.46 2.61
C LEU A 118 -14.06 -4.59 4.04
N ARG A 119 -12.75 -4.47 4.25
CA ARG A 119 -12.16 -4.47 5.61
C ARG A 119 -12.77 -3.36 6.46
N ASN A 120 -12.90 -2.17 5.89
CA ASN A 120 -13.46 -1.00 6.57
C ASN A 120 -14.96 -1.17 6.83
N GLY A 121 -15.72 -1.73 5.88
CA GLY A 121 -17.13 -2.06 6.07
C GLY A 121 -17.34 -3.06 7.21
N ASN A 122 -16.54 -4.13 7.25
CA ASN A 122 -16.58 -5.11 8.34
C ASN A 122 -16.26 -4.48 9.69
N LEU A 123 -15.26 -3.60 9.75
CA LEU A 123 -14.92 -2.89 10.97
C LEU A 123 -16.02 -1.90 11.38
N PHE A 124 -16.63 -1.20 10.42
CA PHE A 124 -17.71 -0.26 10.66
C PHE A 124 -18.91 -0.95 11.34
N ILE A 125 -19.28 -2.14 10.88
CA ILE A 125 -20.33 -2.96 11.48
C ILE A 125 -19.93 -3.38 12.90
N ARG A 126 -18.72 -3.94 13.09
CA ARG A 126 -18.23 -4.42 14.39
C ARG A 126 -18.03 -3.34 15.45
N THR A 127 -17.74 -2.11 15.04
CA THR A 127 -17.51 -1.00 15.99
C THR A 127 -18.82 -0.44 16.54
N ARG A 128 -19.96 -0.82 15.95
CA ARG A 128 -21.26 -0.21 16.21
C ARG A 128 -22.24 -1.25 16.73
N PRO A 129 -22.62 -1.20 18.02
CA PRO A 129 -23.51 -2.18 18.62
C PRO A 129 -24.89 -2.21 17.94
N GLU A 130 -25.29 -1.13 17.25
CA GLU A 130 -26.54 -1.06 16.49
C GLU A 130 -26.60 -2.09 15.35
N PHE A 131 -25.45 -2.51 14.81
CA PHE A 131 -25.38 -3.41 13.65
C PHE A 131 -24.91 -4.83 14.00
N ASP A 132 -24.50 -5.09 15.25
CA ASP A 132 -23.77 -6.31 15.66
C ASP A 132 -24.60 -7.61 15.53
N ASN A 133 -25.93 -7.50 15.45
CA ASN A 133 -26.88 -8.62 15.30
C ASN A 133 -27.81 -8.49 14.10
N MET A 134 -27.54 -7.57 13.17
CA MET A 134 -28.39 -7.40 11.99
C MET A 134 -28.11 -8.47 10.94
N THR A 135 -29.18 -8.99 10.35
CA THR A 135 -29.09 -9.87 9.18
C THR A 135 -28.71 -9.06 7.93
N LEU A 136 -28.19 -9.74 6.90
CA LEU A 136 -27.81 -9.08 5.63
C LEU A 136 -28.95 -8.32 4.97
N THR A 137 -30.19 -8.77 5.13
CA THR A 137 -31.40 -8.10 4.63
C THR A 137 -31.67 -6.79 5.38
N GLN A 138 -31.63 -6.83 6.70
CA GLN A 138 -31.81 -5.64 7.55
C GLN A 138 -30.70 -4.59 7.31
N LEU A 139 -29.45 -5.04 7.11
CA LEU A 139 -28.35 -4.15 6.76
C LEU A 139 -28.59 -3.43 5.42
N LYS A 140 -29.13 -4.14 4.42
CA LYS A 140 -29.47 -3.55 3.11
C LYS A 140 -30.58 -2.51 3.25
N GLU A 141 -31.63 -2.82 4.00
CA GLU A 141 -32.74 -1.90 4.25
C GLU A 141 -32.25 -0.62 4.94
N GLU A 142 -31.34 -0.71 5.92
CA GLU A 142 -30.79 0.48 6.58
C GLU A 142 -29.80 1.27 5.72
N LEU A 143 -29.09 0.62 4.82
CA LEU A 143 -28.27 1.29 3.81
C LEU A 143 -29.14 2.10 2.82
N GLU A 144 -30.31 1.57 2.45
CA GLU A 144 -31.29 2.28 1.61
C GLU A 144 -31.95 3.44 2.36
N ARG A 145 -32.24 3.27 3.65
CA ARG A 145 -32.82 4.31 4.50
C ARG A 145 -31.84 5.46 4.78
N TYR A 146 -30.56 5.15 4.97
CA TYR A 146 -29.53 6.13 5.29
C TYR A 146 -28.35 6.06 4.31
N PRO A 147 -28.49 6.60 3.08
CA PRO A 147 -27.41 6.61 2.09
C PRO A 147 -26.18 7.41 2.53
N ILE A 148 -26.31 8.24 3.57
CA ILE A 148 -25.20 8.97 4.19
C ILE A 148 -24.14 8.04 4.80
N LEU A 149 -24.54 6.81 5.19
CA LEU A 149 -23.63 5.78 5.69
C LEU A 149 -22.68 5.27 4.59
N ILE A 150 -23.12 5.29 3.34
CA ILE A 150 -22.31 4.97 2.15
C ILE A 150 -21.36 6.14 1.83
N LYS A 151 -21.86 7.38 1.91
CA LYS A 151 -21.07 8.59 1.62
C LYS A 151 -19.90 8.80 2.59
N LYS A 152 -20.03 8.42 3.88
CA LYS A 152 -18.92 8.51 4.85
C LYS A 152 -17.78 7.51 4.63
N ASN A 153 -17.94 6.56 3.70
CA ASN A 153 -16.93 5.57 3.33
C ASN A 153 -16.16 5.94 2.05
N HIS A 154 -16.14 7.22 1.64
CA HIS A 154 -15.18 7.65 0.63
C HIS A 154 -13.77 7.28 1.09
N VAL A 155 -13.18 6.28 0.40
CA VAL A 155 -11.90 5.64 0.74
C VAL A 155 -10.77 6.67 0.90
N GLN A 156 -10.86 7.81 0.20
CA GLN A 156 -9.92 8.92 0.32
C GLN A 156 -9.99 9.59 1.71
N GLU A 157 -11.16 10.03 2.17
CA GLU A 157 -11.35 10.64 3.49
C GLU A 157 -10.99 9.69 4.64
N PHE A 158 -11.18 8.38 4.45
CA PHE A 158 -10.88 7.41 5.49
C PHE A 158 -9.37 7.16 5.66
N VAL A 159 -8.55 7.16 4.59
CA VAL A 159 -7.08 7.12 4.73
C VAL A 159 -6.60 8.32 5.56
N PHE A 160 -7.13 9.52 5.28
CA PHE A 160 -6.86 10.72 6.09
C PHE A 160 -7.28 10.56 7.56
N LEU A 161 -8.42 9.92 7.82
CA LEU A 161 -8.93 9.69 9.17
C LEU A 161 -8.11 8.65 9.97
N TRP A 162 -7.62 7.59 9.32
CA TRP A 162 -6.79 6.56 9.98
C TRP A 162 -5.39 7.05 10.30
N GLU A 163 -4.76 7.72 9.34
CA GLU A 163 -3.45 8.36 9.52
C GLU A 163 -3.50 9.45 10.61
N GLY A 164 -4.59 10.23 10.65
CA GLY A 164 -4.83 11.20 11.72
C GLY A 164 -5.02 10.57 13.09
N LYS A 165 -5.67 9.39 13.20
CA LYS A 165 -5.86 8.68 14.48
C LYS A 165 -4.55 8.17 15.08
N GLU A 166 -3.63 7.68 14.24
CA GLU A 166 -2.30 7.28 14.71
C GLU A 166 -1.53 8.50 15.24
N LEU A 167 -1.55 9.61 14.50
CA LEU A 167 -0.96 10.87 14.95
C LEU A 167 -1.58 11.36 16.26
N LEU A 168 -2.92 11.35 16.39
CA LEU A 168 -3.61 11.72 17.62
C LEU A 168 -3.20 10.81 18.79
N SER A 169 -3.14 9.50 18.58
CA SER A 169 -2.69 8.56 19.61
C SER A 169 -1.23 8.81 20.01
N MET A 170 -0.37 9.14 19.05
CA MET A 170 1.01 9.53 19.35
C MET A 170 1.06 10.84 20.13
N VAL A 171 0.22 11.83 19.83
CA VAL A 171 0.15 13.08 20.60
C VAL A 171 -0.34 12.82 22.03
N GLU A 172 -1.32 11.93 22.22
CA GLU A 172 -1.80 11.53 23.55
C GLU A 172 -0.73 10.78 24.36
N GLN A 173 0.06 9.92 23.73
CA GLN A 173 1.05 9.07 24.41
C GLN A 173 2.44 9.71 24.57
N ILE A 174 2.90 10.40 23.52
CA ILE A 174 4.25 10.97 23.41
C ILE A 174 4.21 12.46 23.73
N GLY A 175 3.10 13.14 23.45
CA GLY A 175 2.91 14.57 23.64
C GLY A 175 3.07 15.38 22.36
N LEU A 176 3.16 16.71 22.51
CA LEU A 176 3.04 17.63 21.39
C LEU A 176 4.26 17.56 20.43
N PRO A 177 4.01 17.73 19.12
CA PRO A 177 5.08 17.82 18.13
C PRO A 177 6.03 18.96 18.42
N THR A 178 7.32 18.75 18.16
CA THR A 178 8.38 19.75 18.40
C THR A 178 8.92 20.33 17.12
N LEU A 179 8.84 19.59 16.01
CA LEU A 179 9.34 20.01 14.72
C LEU A 179 8.33 19.58 13.65
N PHE A 180 7.93 20.52 12.80
CA PHE A 180 7.14 20.20 11.62
C PHE A 180 7.99 20.49 10.39
N CYS A 181 8.07 19.55 9.44
CA CYS A 181 8.86 19.74 8.23
C CYS A 181 8.18 19.12 7.00
N THR A 182 8.39 19.74 5.86
CA THR A 182 7.94 19.23 4.57
C THR A 182 9.15 18.95 3.71
N PHE A 183 9.24 17.74 3.18
CA PHE A 183 10.27 17.32 2.24
C PHE A 183 9.67 17.27 0.85
N SER A 184 10.30 17.93 -0.10
CA SER A 184 9.99 17.76 -1.52
C SER A 184 11.29 17.39 -2.25
N ALA A 185 11.15 16.61 -3.32
CA ALA A 185 12.29 16.23 -4.13
C ALA A 185 12.07 16.59 -5.59
N ALA A 186 13.01 17.37 -6.14
CA ALA A 186 13.22 17.43 -7.57
C ALA A 186 14.04 16.20 -8.00
N ASP A 187 13.45 15.34 -8.83
CA ASP A 187 14.07 14.09 -9.30
C ASP A 187 15.11 14.29 -10.41
N LEU A 188 14.82 15.19 -11.36
CA LEU A 188 15.64 15.40 -12.56
C LEU A 188 17.12 15.73 -12.29
N PRO A 189 17.49 16.55 -11.28
CA PRO A 189 18.88 16.88 -11.01
C PRO A 189 19.61 15.83 -10.16
N ARG A 190 19.09 14.62 -9.95
CA ARG A 190 19.66 13.62 -9.01
C ARG A 190 20.42 12.50 -9.74
N PRO A 191 21.76 12.54 -9.84
CA PRO A 191 22.51 11.52 -10.58
C PRO A 191 22.35 10.11 -10.01
N GLN A 192 22.25 10.00 -8.67
CA GLN A 192 22.06 8.72 -7.97
C GLN A 192 20.78 8.00 -8.38
N LEU A 193 19.70 8.74 -8.65
CA LEU A 193 18.45 8.17 -9.13
C LEU A 193 18.63 7.59 -10.54
N PHE A 194 19.29 8.31 -11.45
CA PHE A 194 19.49 7.83 -12.82
C PHE A 194 20.45 6.65 -12.93
N LYS A 195 21.38 6.49 -11.98
CA LYS A 195 22.18 5.26 -11.85
C LYS A 195 21.31 4.02 -11.58
N LEU A 196 20.19 4.18 -10.86
CA LEU A 196 19.22 3.11 -10.61
C LEU A 196 18.29 2.90 -11.81
N LEU A 197 17.86 3.98 -12.46
CA LEU A 197 16.88 3.91 -13.55
C LEU A 197 17.46 3.45 -14.89
N ALA A 198 18.73 3.74 -15.15
CA ALA A 198 19.41 3.40 -16.39
C ALA A 198 20.88 3.07 -16.10
N PRO A 199 21.17 1.91 -15.48
CA PRO A 199 22.54 1.50 -15.21
C PRO A 199 23.29 1.37 -16.55
N GLY A 200 24.31 2.21 -16.76
CA GLY A 200 25.12 2.24 -17.97
C GLY A 200 24.93 3.48 -18.85
N GLU A 201 23.89 4.28 -18.63
CA GLU A 201 23.76 5.60 -19.27
C GLU A 201 24.44 6.67 -18.41
N ASP A 202 25.27 7.52 -19.02
CA ASP A 202 25.88 8.63 -18.30
C ASP A 202 24.88 9.78 -18.06
N PHE A 203 24.82 10.25 -16.81
CA PHE A 203 23.87 11.27 -16.39
C PHE A 203 24.13 12.63 -17.05
N THR A 204 25.40 12.97 -17.33
CA THR A 204 25.75 14.31 -17.84
C THR A 204 25.36 14.48 -19.31
N THR A 205 25.52 13.42 -20.09
CA THR A 205 25.14 13.36 -21.51
C THR A 205 23.63 13.14 -21.72
N MET A 206 22.94 12.56 -20.73
CA MET A 206 21.51 12.25 -20.85
C MET A 206 20.65 13.50 -21.02
N SER A 207 19.88 13.54 -22.11
CA SER A 207 18.95 14.64 -22.40
C SER A 207 17.86 14.79 -21.33
N LYS A 208 17.38 16.02 -21.13
CA LYS A 208 16.28 16.30 -20.19
C LYS A 208 15.01 15.50 -20.53
N PHE A 209 14.76 15.24 -21.82
CA PHE A 209 13.64 14.42 -22.27
C PHE A 209 13.79 12.96 -21.83
N ARG A 210 14.98 12.36 -22.03
CA ARG A 210 15.27 10.99 -21.58
C ARG A 210 15.10 10.85 -20.07
N LYS A 211 15.60 11.82 -19.30
CA LYS A 211 15.43 11.87 -17.83
C LYS A 211 13.96 11.83 -17.41
N ARG A 212 13.11 12.63 -18.08
CA ARG A 212 11.66 12.65 -17.80
C ARG A 212 10.98 11.32 -18.12
N GLN A 213 11.35 10.68 -19.23
CA GLN A 213 10.81 9.38 -19.61
C GLN A 213 11.17 8.29 -18.59
N LEU A 214 12.43 8.26 -18.14
CA LEU A 214 12.89 7.30 -17.13
C LEU A 214 12.13 7.46 -15.81
N VAL A 215 11.95 8.70 -15.33
CA VAL A 215 11.16 8.97 -14.11
C VAL A 215 9.70 8.55 -14.28
N LYS A 216 9.08 8.90 -15.42
CA LYS A 216 7.67 8.57 -15.70
C LYS A 216 7.41 7.07 -15.78
N ASN A 217 8.33 6.32 -16.37
CA ASN A 217 8.15 4.89 -16.60
C ASN A 217 8.42 4.05 -15.35
N ASN A 218 9.19 4.58 -14.39
CA ASN A 218 9.63 3.86 -13.19
C ASN A 218 9.15 4.52 -11.87
N PRO A 219 7.84 4.77 -11.70
CA PRO A 219 7.34 5.52 -10.55
C PRO A 219 7.65 4.83 -9.20
N LEU A 220 7.67 3.48 -9.17
CA LEU A 220 7.98 2.72 -7.96
C LEU A 220 9.41 2.95 -7.47
N ILE A 221 10.37 2.99 -8.40
CA ILE A 221 11.78 3.23 -8.06
C ILE A 221 11.97 4.67 -7.58
N VAL A 222 11.35 5.63 -8.27
CA VAL A 222 11.42 7.05 -7.88
C VAL A 222 10.84 7.27 -6.49
N ASP A 223 9.66 6.71 -6.22
CA ASP A 223 9.01 6.79 -4.91
C ASP A 223 9.84 6.12 -3.81
N THR A 224 10.29 4.88 -4.04
CA THR A 224 11.13 4.16 -3.08
C THR A 224 12.45 4.90 -2.81
N PHE A 225 13.05 5.50 -3.84
CA PHE A 225 14.28 6.29 -3.71
C PHE A 225 14.05 7.53 -2.85
N PHE A 226 12.95 8.26 -3.09
CA PHE A 226 12.63 9.44 -2.30
C PHE A 226 12.32 9.08 -0.85
N LEU A 227 11.46 8.08 -0.63
CA LEU A 227 11.14 7.56 0.70
C LEU A 227 12.40 7.14 1.44
N LYS A 228 13.30 6.39 0.80
CA LYS A 228 14.52 5.91 1.45
C LYS A 228 15.43 7.06 1.87
N ARG A 229 15.48 8.14 1.08
CA ARG A 229 16.24 9.34 1.44
C ARG A 229 15.65 10.05 2.64
N VAL A 230 14.32 10.17 2.71
CA VAL A 230 13.64 10.75 3.89
C VAL A 230 13.89 9.88 5.11
N GLU A 231 13.69 8.56 5.03
CA GLU A 231 13.98 7.64 6.13
C GLU A 231 15.43 7.74 6.62
N THR A 232 16.38 7.81 5.69
CA THR A 232 17.82 7.93 6.03
C THR A 232 18.10 9.27 6.70
N PHE A 233 17.54 10.37 6.18
CA PHE A 233 17.67 11.69 6.80
C PHE A 233 17.06 11.71 8.21
N MET A 234 15.88 11.12 8.39
CA MET A 234 15.23 11.00 9.69
C MET A 234 16.10 10.21 10.67
N ALA A 235 16.58 9.04 10.28
CA ALA A 235 17.38 8.17 11.14
C ALA A 235 18.77 8.75 11.47
N GLU A 236 19.46 9.35 10.49
CA GLU A 236 20.84 9.79 10.64
C GLU A 236 20.98 11.21 11.14
N VAL A 237 20.06 12.11 10.79
CA VAL A 237 20.14 13.53 11.16
C VAL A 237 19.18 13.83 12.30
N VAL A 238 17.88 13.58 12.11
CA VAL A 238 16.85 14.02 13.07
C VAL A 238 16.95 13.23 14.37
N THR A 239 16.87 11.90 14.31
CA THR A 239 16.89 11.04 15.50
C THR A 239 18.18 11.20 16.28
N LYS A 240 19.34 11.33 15.61
CA LYS A 240 20.62 11.52 16.29
C LYS A 240 20.76 12.91 16.93
N LYS A 241 20.38 13.98 16.21
CA LYS A 241 20.55 15.36 16.70
C LYS A 241 19.56 15.72 17.81
N TYR A 242 18.30 15.29 17.67
CA TYR A 242 17.23 15.67 18.58
C TYR A 242 16.92 14.62 19.66
N LYS A 243 17.54 13.42 19.58
CA LYS A 243 17.34 12.28 20.49
C LYS A 243 15.87 11.86 20.58
N GLU A 244 15.21 11.84 19.43
CA GLU A 244 13.77 11.55 19.33
C GLU A 244 13.45 10.08 19.59
N LYS A 245 12.33 9.83 20.28
CA LYS A 245 11.79 8.48 20.46
C LYS A 245 10.94 8.00 19.28
N GLY A 246 10.38 8.91 18.48
CA GLY A 246 9.51 8.56 17.36
C GLY A 246 9.24 9.75 16.45
N TYR A 247 8.84 9.46 15.23
CA TYR A 247 8.41 10.45 14.24
C TYR A 247 7.24 9.87 13.46
N TRP A 248 6.40 10.75 12.93
CA TRP A 248 5.27 10.37 12.10
C TRP A 248 5.36 11.12 10.77
N PHE A 249 5.08 10.46 9.67
CA PHE A 249 5.09 11.15 8.36
C PHE A 249 3.99 10.62 7.46
N ARG A 250 3.55 11.50 6.57
CA ARG A 250 2.59 11.22 5.52
C ARG A 250 3.21 11.52 4.17
N ILE A 251 2.85 10.71 3.18
CA ILE A 251 3.28 10.90 1.80
C ILE A 251 2.13 11.52 1.02
N GLU A 252 2.41 12.61 0.31
CA GLU A 252 1.45 13.27 -0.58
C GLU A 252 1.98 13.29 -2.02
N TYR A 253 1.09 12.96 -2.95
CA TYR A 253 1.40 13.02 -4.37
C TYR A 253 0.74 14.24 -4.96
N GLN A 254 1.53 15.15 -5.55
CA GLN A 254 0.98 16.30 -6.26
C GLN A 254 0.46 15.86 -7.63
N HIS A 255 -0.78 16.27 -7.94
CA HIS A 255 -1.49 16.00 -9.20
C HIS A 255 -1.07 16.94 -10.31
#